data_AF-A0A966I1E0-F1
#
_entry.id   AF-A0A966I1E0-F1
#
_cell.length_a   1.000
_cell.length_b   1.000
_cell.length_c   1.000
_cell.angle_alpha   90.00
_cell.angle_beta   90.00
_cell.angle_gamma   90.00
#
_symmetry.space_group_name_H-M   'P 1'
#
loop_
_entity.id
_entity.type
_entity.pdbx_description
1 polymer ?
#
loop_
_entity_poly.entity_id
_entity_poly.type
_entity_poly.pdbx_seq_one_letter_code
_entity_poly.pdbx_strand_id
1 'polypeptide(L)'
;LALYNKLSQIRLAEILGREVSPPSEVANSGKPAPAAQNSYSTLRKSLRTINSLVTTRDVEDLRLGLAKTLNPGFSKTNAVAMVRSYQSEVTKFQKRLRVSPGNYTITASKYDLPVTVINDFDQIVSVDLDITTTNSRVVVSQVPRITLQPRSQIQIKVPIEVIASGDTALRLELRTPKGSTIGESARIPLRLAVISPVTTWFTTGMAIILLLAAVVQSVRRVKRRKNHE
;
A
#
# COMPACT_ATOMS: atom_id res chain seq x y z
N LEU A 1 10.40 -27.79 -14.54
CA LEU A 1 10.45 -29.00 -13.68
C LEU A 1 11.77 -29.13 -12.94
N ALA A 2 12.92 -28.95 -13.59
CA ALA A 2 14.25 -29.03 -12.94
C ALA A 2 14.37 -28.28 -11.59
N LEU A 3 13.94 -27.02 -11.52
CA LEU A 3 13.95 -26.25 -10.28
C LEU A 3 13.09 -26.88 -9.17
N TYR A 4 11.90 -27.37 -9.50
CA TYR A 4 11.01 -28.01 -8.53
C TYR A 4 11.59 -29.32 -8.03
N ASN A 5 12.15 -30.14 -8.94
CA ASN A 5 12.78 -31.41 -8.58
C ASN A 5 14.00 -31.19 -7.67
N LYS A 6 14.86 -30.21 -8.01
CA LYS A 6 16.02 -29.84 -7.18
C LYS A 6 15.57 -29.39 -5.79
N LEU A 7 14.59 -28.48 -5.73
CA LEU A 7 14.11 -27.94 -4.46
C LEU A 7 13.40 -29.01 -3.62
N SER A 8 12.60 -29.88 -4.23
CA SER A 8 11.95 -31.00 -3.52
C SER A 8 12.97 -32.03 -3.02
N GLN A 9 14.01 -32.31 -3.80
CA GLN A 9 15.10 -33.22 -3.42
C GLN A 9 15.83 -32.69 -2.19
N ILE A 10 16.24 -31.41 -2.22
CA ILE A 10 16.90 -30.76 -1.07
C ILE A 10 16.01 -30.83 0.17
N ARG A 11 14.72 -30.48 0.06
CA ARG A 11 13.81 -30.47 1.21
C ARG A 11 13.54 -31.86 1.77
N LEU A 12 13.35 -32.86 0.90
CA LEU A 12 13.12 -34.22 1.34
C LEU A 12 14.37 -34.83 1.97
N ALA A 13 15.56 -34.53 1.42
CA ALA A 13 16.82 -34.97 2.00
C ALA A 13 17.03 -34.41 3.41
N GLU A 14 16.74 -33.11 3.59
CA GLU A 14 16.81 -32.44 4.89
C GLU A 14 15.86 -33.07 5.92
N ILE A 15 14.61 -33.36 5.53
CA ILE A 15 13.62 -34.00 6.42
C ILE A 15 14.01 -35.43 6.79
N LEU A 16 14.55 -36.20 5.84
CA LEU A 16 14.91 -37.60 6.05
C LEU A 16 16.32 -37.78 6.64
N GLY A 17 17.11 -36.71 6.73
CA GLY A 17 18.51 -36.77 7.19
C GLY A 17 19.42 -37.61 6.29
N ARG A 18 19.05 -37.80 5.01
CA ARG A 18 19.80 -38.62 4.05
C ARG A 18 19.61 -38.14 2.61
N GLU A 19 20.54 -38.49 1.73
CA GLU A 19 20.38 -38.20 0.31
C GLU A 19 19.16 -38.93 -0.29
N VAL A 20 18.48 -38.25 -1.22
CA VAL A 20 17.33 -38.79 -1.94
C VAL A 20 17.49 -38.58 -3.43
N SER A 21 17.05 -39.55 -4.21
CA SER A 21 17.03 -39.50 -5.66
C SER A 21 15.59 -39.34 -6.16
N PRO A 22 15.37 -38.58 -7.24
CA PRO A 22 14.04 -38.47 -7.84
C PRO A 22 13.56 -39.86 -8.35
N PRO A 23 12.25 -40.12 -8.33
CA PRO A 23 11.70 -41.34 -8.92
C PRO A 23 12.04 -41.42 -10.42
N SER A 24 12.37 -42.62 -10.90
CA SER A 24 12.67 -42.90 -12.31
C SER A 24 11.44 -42.71 -13.21
N GLU A 25 10.23 -42.84 -12.65
CA GLU A 25 8.97 -42.75 -13.37
C GLU A 25 8.00 -41.74 -12.73
N VAL A 26 7.19 -41.09 -13.56
CA VAL A 26 6.16 -40.16 -13.12
C VAL A 26 4.91 -40.93 -12.72
N ALA A 27 4.66 -41.05 -11.41
CA ALA A 27 3.60 -41.92 -10.85
C ALA A 27 2.16 -41.58 -11.30
N ASN A 28 1.88 -40.35 -11.77
CA ASN A 28 0.54 -39.98 -12.26
C ASN A 28 0.63 -39.14 -13.54
N SER A 29 0.20 -39.70 -14.66
CA SER A 29 0.00 -38.98 -15.93
C SER A 29 -1.47 -38.57 -16.07
N GLY A 30 -1.76 -37.28 -15.90
CA GLY A 30 -3.13 -36.77 -16.03
C GLY A 30 -3.20 -35.25 -15.97
N LYS A 31 -4.38 -34.68 -16.26
CA LYS A 31 -4.60 -33.23 -16.15
C LYS A 31 -4.98 -32.87 -14.71
N PRO A 32 -4.35 -31.84 -14.10
CA PRO A 32 -4.78 -31.33 -12.80
C PRO A 32 -6.21 -30.79 -12.86
N ALA A 33 -6.90 -30.74 -11.72
CA ALA A 33 -8.23 -30.16 -11.63
C ALA A 33 -8.26 -28.70 -12.15
N PRO A 34 -9.25 -28.29 -12.99
CA PRO A 34 -9.26 -26.95 -13.60
C PRO A 34 -9.23 -25.80 -12.59
N ALA A 35 -9.92 -25.94 -11.46
CA ALA A 35 -9.91 -24.94 -10.39
C ALA A 35 -8.51 -24.73 -9.78
N ALA A 36 -7.70 -25.79 -9.71
CA ALA A 36 -6.32 -25.72 -9.24
C ALA A 36 -5.41 -25.04 -10.27
N GLN A 37 -5.60 -25.30 -11.56
CA GLN A 37 -4.83 -24.65 -12.62
C GLN A 37 -5.02 -23.13 -12.64
N ASN A 38 -6.29 -22.68 -12.56
CA ASN A 38 -6.62 -21.26 -12.56
C ASN A 38 -6.06 -20.54 -11.33
N SER A 39 -6.17 -21.16 -10.15
CA SER A 39 -5.68 -20.57 -8.90
C SER A 39 -4.15 -20.58 -8.83
N TYR A 40 -3.51 -21.62 -9.34
CA TYR A 40 -2.05 -21.74 -9.40
C TYR A 40 -1.41 -20.62 -10.20
N SER A 41 -1.96 -20.24 -11.36
CA SER A 41 -1.36 -19.19 -12.20
C SER A 41 -1.33 -17.84 -11.46
N THR A 42 -2.44 -17.50 -10.78
CA THR A 42 -2.58 -16.30 -9.94
C THR A 42 -1.62 -16.33 -8.76
N LEU A 43 -1.61 -17.41 -7.98
CA LEU A 43 -0.75 -17.58 -6.81
C LEU A 43 0.73 -17.59 -7.18
N ARG A 44 1.09 -18.23 -8.28
CA ARG A 44 2.45 -18.22 -8.83
C ARG A 44 2.89 -16.81 -9.22
N LYS A 45 2.01 -15.99 -9.79
CA LYS A 45 2.30 -14.59 -10.11
C LYS A 45 2.59 -13.81 -8.82
N SER A 46 1.76 -13.95 -7.78
CA SER A 46 1.98 -13.32 -6.48
C SER A 46 3.31 -13.74 -5.85
N LEU A 47 3.64 -15.04 -5.84
CA LEU A 47 4.92 -15.53 -5.33
C LEU A 47 6.11 -15.03 -6.15
N ARG A 48 5.97 -14.88 -7.48
CA ARG A 48 7.04 -14.31 -8.31
C ARG A 48 7.32 -12.86 -7.94
N THR A 49 6.28 -12.07 -7.69
CA THR A 49 6.41 -10.68 -7.22
C THR A 49 7.12 -10.64 -5.87
N ILE A 50 6.69 -11.47 -4.92
CA ILE A 50 7.32 -11.59 -3.60
C ILE A 50 8.79 -12.00 -3.71
N ASN A 51 9.09 -13.05 -4.50
CA ASN A 51 10.45 -13.54 -4.74
C ASN A 51 11.36 -12.50 -5.40
N SER A 52 10.79 -11.47 -6.03
CA SER A 52 11.60 -10.38 -6.60
C SER A 52 12.10 -9.40 -5.55
N LEU A 53 11.56 -9.46 -4.33
CA LEU A 53 11.94 -8.62 -3.19
C LEU A 53 12.71 -9.42 -2.14
N VAL A 54 12.19 -10.61 -1.81
CA VAL A 54 12.64 -11.42 -0.70
C VAL A 54 12.80 -12.85 -1.19
N THR A 55 14.02 -13.36 -1.07
CA THR A 55 14.34 -14.75 -1.43
C THR A 55 14.49 -15.53 -0.14
N THR A 56 13.36 -15.90 0.47
CA THR A 56 13.35 -16.69 1.70
C THR A 56 12.96 -18.12 1.44
N ARG A 57 13.43 -18.99 2.35
CA ARG A 57 13.00 -20.39 2.48
C ARG A 57 11.47 -20.51 2.43
N ASP A 58 10.76 -19.63 3.13
CA ASP A 58 9.29 -19.59 3.13
C ASP A 58 8.68 -19.46 1.73
N VAL A 59 9.25 -18.63 0.84
CA VAL A 59 8.73 -18.43 -0.52
C VAL A 59 8.96 -19.68 -1.38
N GLU A 60 10.10 -20.32 -1.19
CA GLU A 60 10.43 -21.59 -1.84
C GLU A 60 9.48 -22.71 -1.39
N ASP A 61 9.20 -22.79 -0.09
CA ASP A 61 8.31 -23.78 0.49
C ASP A 61 6.86 -23.57 0.02
N LEU A 62 6.40 -22.32 -0.04
CA LEU A 62 5.11 -21.98 -0.65
C LEU A 62 5.07 -22.34 -2.14
N ARG A 63 6.15 -22.08 -2.88
CA ARG A 63 6.23 -22.42 -4.31
C ARG A 63 6.15 -23.94 -4.52
N LEU A 64 6.88 -24.73 -3.73
CA LEU A 64 6.77 -26.20 -3.75
C LEU A 64 5.35 -26.65 -3.41
N GLY A 65 4.77 -26.07 -2.36
CA GLY A 65 3.44 -26.38 -1.91
C GLY A 65 2.36 -26.14 -2.97
N LEU A 66 2.43 -24.98 -3.65
CA LEU A 66 1.56 -24.68 -4.78
C LEU A 66 1.71 -25.70 -5.92
N ALA A 67 2.92 -26.19 -6.21
CA ALA A 67 3.10 -27.21 -7.24
C ALA A 67 2.39 -28.53 -6.88
N LYS A 68 2.30 -28.88 -5.58
CA LYS A 68 1.53 -30.06 -5.13
C LYS A 68 0.04 -29.95 -5.47
N THR A 69 -0.53 -28.74 -5.52
CA THR A 69 -1.93 -28.54 -5.91
C THR A 69 -2.23 -28.96 -7.35
N LEU A 70 -1.20 -29.04 -8.19
CA LEU A 70 -1.30 -29.50 -9.57
C LEU A 70 -1.15 -31.02 -9.71
N ASN A 71 -1.14 -31.79 -8.61
CA ASN A 71 -1.08 -33.24 -8.69
C ASN A 71 -2.37 -33.78 -9.34
N PRO A 72 -2.29 -34.48 -10.49
CA PRO A 72 -3.47 -35.03 -11.16
C PRO A 72 -4.14 -36.17 -10.37
N GLY A 73 -3.47 -36.76 -9.39
CA GLY A 73 -4.05 -37.76 -8.49
C GLY A 73 -5.00 -37.19 -7.44
N PHE A 74 -5.14 -35.86 -7.32
CA PHE A 74 -6.09 -35.26 -6.38
C PHE A 74 -7.53 -35.22 -6.93
N SER A 75 -8.49 -35.60 -6.07
CA SER A 75 -9.90 -35.33 -6.31
C SER A 75 -10.15 -33.83 -6.40
N LYS A 76 -11.22 -33.43 -7.11
CA LYS A 76 -11.62 -32.02 -7.25
C LYS A 76 -11.75 -31.32 -5.90
N THR A 77 -12.38 -31.97 -4.92
CA THR A 77 -12.60 -31.42 -3.58
C THR A 77 -11.28 -31.19 -2.85
N ASN A 78 -10.36 -32.17 -2.88
CA ASN A 78 -9.06 -32.07 -2.22
C ASN A 78 -8.17 -31.00 -2.87
N ALA A 79 -8.18 -30.93 -4.21
CA ALA A 79 -7.44 -29.90 -4.94
C ALA A 79 -7.93 -28.49 -4.56
N VAL A 80 -9.25 -28.28 -4.46
CA VAL A 80 -9.84 -26.99 -4.04
C VAL A 80 -9.50 -26.66 -2.58
N ALA A 81 -9.57 -27.63 -1.67
CA ALA A 81 -9.21 -27.43 -0.27
C ALA A 81 -7.74 -27.01 -0.13
N MET A 82 -6.84 -27.67 -0.85
CA MET A 82 -5.40 -27.37 -0.84
C MET A 82 -5.11 -25.97 -1.39
N VAL A 83 -5.75 -25.59 -2.48
CA VAL A 83 -5.64 -24.23 -3.06
C VAL A 83 -6.05 -23.17 -2.05
N ARG A 84 -7.18 -23.36 -1.33
CA ARG A 84 -7.63 -22.41 -0.31
C ARG A 84 -6.62 -22.28 0.83
N SER A 85 -6.04 -23.38 1.27
CA SER A 85 -5.00 -23.39 2.29
C SER A 85 -3.78 -22.56 1.85
N TYR A 86 -3.26 -22.79 0.65
CA TYR A 86 -2.12 -22.03 0.15
C TYR A 86 -2.46 -20.57 -0.17
N GLN A 87 -3.69 -20.29 -0.61
CA GLN A 87 -4.14 -18.92 -0.81
C GLN A 87 -4.08 -18.13 0.50
N SER A 88 -4.53 -18.72 1.61
CA SER A 88 -4.43 -18.12 2.93
C SER A 88 -2.97 -17.82 3.32
N GLU A 89 -2.07 -18.79 3.12
CA GLU A 89 -0.65 -18.60 3.44
C GLU A 89 0.03 -17.54 2.56
N VAL A 90 -0.27 -17.50 1.25
CA VAL A 90 0.25 -16.45 0.36
C VAL A 90 -0.29 -15.07 0.78
N THR A 91 -1.56 -14.97 1.16
CA THR A 91 -2.14 -13.72 1.67
C THR A 91 -1.47 -13.29 2.98
N LYS A 92 -1.19 -14.21 3.92
CA LYS A 92 -0.42 -13.90 5.13
C LYS A 92 0.98 -13.38 4.78
N PHE A 93 1.63 -14.01 3.81
CA PHE A 93 2.96 -13.59 3.36
C PHE A 93 2.94 -12.19 2.74
N GLN A 94 1.92 -11.88 1.93
CA GLN A 94 1.73 -10.54 1.37
C GLN A 94 1.53 -9.47 2.45
N LYS A 95 0.82 -9.80 3.54
CA LYS A 95 0.58 -8.86 4.65
C LYS A 95 1.83 -8.49 5.44
N ARG A 96 2.94 -9.24 5.31
CA ARG A 96 4.23 -8.90 5.95
C ARG A 96 4.82 -7.60 5.44
N LEU A 97 4.45 -7.15 4.24
CA LEU A 97 4.82 -5.85 3.72
C LEU A 97 3.57 -5.03 3.46
N ARG A 98 3.40 -3.96 4.23
CA ARG A 98 2.15 -3.17 4.21
C ARG A 98 2.41 -1.72 4.57
N VAL A 99 1.44 -0.88 4.22
CA VAL A 99 1.35 0.49 4.70
C VAL A 99 0.39 0.52 5.89
N SER A 100 0.77 1.22 6.95
CA SER A 100 -0.10 1.39 8.13
C SER A 100 -1.33 2.20 7.76
N PRO A 101 -2.53 1.82 8.24
CA PRO A 101 -3.70 2.67 8.12
C PRO A 101 -3.52 3.97 8.92
N GLY A 102 -4.29 4.99 8.56
CA GLY A 102 -4.32 6.27 9.26
C GLY A 102 -5.52 7.10 8.84
N ASN A 103 -5.89 8.06 9.68
CA ASN A 103 -6.95 9.03 9.42
C ASN A 103 -6.40 10.42 9.75
N TYR A 104 -6.48 11.37 8.82
CA TYR A 104 -5.86 12.68 9.00
C TYR A 104 -6.83 13.82 8.72
N THR A 105 -6.70 14.89 9.52
CA THR A 105 -7.34 16.18 9.26
C THR A 105 -6.26 17.19 8.92
N ILE A 106 -6.33 17.76 7.73
CA ILE A 106 -5.31 18.67 7.18
C ILE A 106 -5.90 20.07 7.11
N THR A 107 -5.27 21.00 7.83
CA THR A 107 -5.69 22.41 7.92
C THR A 107 -4.75 23.37 7.19
N ALA A 108 -3.65 22.86 6.66
CA ALA A 108 -2.64 23.63 5.91
C ALA A 108 -2.69 23.33 4.40
N SER A 109 -2.41 24.34 3.58
CA SER A 109 -2.32 24.18 2.11
C SER A 109 -1.20 23.24 1.69
N LYS A 110 -0.09 23.21 2.44
CA LYS A 110 1.05 22.30 2.24
C LYS A 110 1.27 21.51 3.51
N TYR A 111 1.37 20.19 3.39
CA TYR A 111 1.50 19.32 4.55
C TYR A 111 2.35 18.09 4.21
N ASP A 112 3.24 17.70 5.11
CA ASP A 112 4.01 16.47 5.00
C ASP A 112 3.27 15.35 5.73
N LEU A 113 2.52 14.55 4.97
CA LEU A 113 1.73 13.45 5.52
C LEU A 113 2.64 12.31 6.00
N PRO A 114 2.65 11.97 7.30
CA PRO A 114 3.41 10.84 7.78
C PRO A 114 2.74 9.53 7.34
N VAL A 115 3.46 8.71 6.57
CA VAL A 115 3.00 7.40 6.14
C VAL A 115 3.99 6.36 6.65
N THR A 116 3.50 5.40 7.43
CA THR A 116 4.35 4.32 7.97
C THR A 116 4.30 3.12 7.04
N VAL A 117 5.46 2.68 6.58
CA VAL A 117 5.63 1.44 5.80
C VAL A 117 6.29 0.40 6.71
N ILE A 118 5.75 -0.81 6.72
CA ILE A 118 6.13 -1.89 7.63
C ILE A 118 6.68 -3.06 6.83
N ASN A 119 7.86 -3.54 7.20
CA ASN A 119 8.50 -4.73 6.67
C ASN A 119 8.70 -5.77 7.78
N ASP A 120 7.84 -6.79 7.81
CA ASP A 120 7.95 -7.94 8.72
C ASP A 120 8.77 -9.09 8.11
N PHE A 121 9.46 -8.87 6.98
CA PHE A 121 10.39 -9.87 6.44
C PHE A 121 11.73 -9.85 7.17
N ASP A 122 12.41 -10.99 7.15
CA ASP A 122 13.74 -11.18 7.72
C ASP A 122 14.87 -10.69 6.79
N GLN A 123 14.51 -9.94 5.74
CA GLN A 123 15.42 -9.42 4.72
C GLN A 123 15.17 -7.94 4.48
N ILE A 124 16.19 -7.26 3.96
CA ILE A 124 16.08 -5.89 3.48
C ILE A 124 15.14 -5.89 2.26
N VAL A 125 14.19 -4.95 2.24
CA VAL A 125 13.22 -4.81 1.15
C VAL A 125 13.27 -3.41 0.58
N SER A 126 13.37 -3.30 -0.74
CA SER A 126 13.26 -2.02 -1.44
C SER A 126 11.96 -1.95 -2.25
N VAL A 127 11.19 -0.88 -2.05
CA VAL A 127 9.89 -0.67 -2.69
C VAL A 127 9.71 0.77 -3.14
N ASP A 128 8.90 0.92 -4.18
CA ASP A 128 8.40 2.20 -4.63
C ASP A 128 6.96 2.36 -4.11
N LEU A 129 6.60 3.57 -3.68
CA LEU A 129 5.25 3.87 -3.18
C LEU A 129 4.48 4.64 -4.25
N ASP A 130 3.45 4.00 -4.80
CA ASP A 130 2.53 4.61 -5.75
C ASP A 130 1.33 5.17 -5.00
N ILE A 131 1.04 6.47 -5.20
CA ILE A 131 0.01 7.18 -4.45
C ILE A 131 -0.95 7.82 -5.44
N THR A 132 -2.21 7.45 -5.32
CA THR A 132 -3.30 8.00 -6.14
C THR A 132 -4.35 8.64 -5.25
N THR A 133 -5.01 9.69 -5.74
CA THR A 133 -6.07 10.39 -5.01
C THR A 133 -7.44 10.01 -5.55
N THR A 134 -8.45 10.03 -4.69
CA THR A 134 -9.83 9.74 -5.11
C THR A 134 -10.46 10.92 -5.87
N ASN A 135 -9.94 12.13 -5.68
CA ASN A 135 -10.37 13.35 -6.35
C ASN A 135 -9.21 14.35 -6.49
N SER A 136 -9.42 15.43 -7.26
CA SER A 136 -8.41 16.46 -7.54
C SER A 136 -8.22 17.51 -6.43
N ARG A 137 -8.79 17.31 -5.22
CA ARG A 137 -8.66 18.27 -4.12
C ARG A 137 -7.26 18.28 -3.48
N VAL A 138 -6.50 17.21 -3.71
CA VAL A 138 -5.13 17.05 -3.21
C VAL A 138 -4.24 16.62 -4.36
N VAL A 139 -3.06 17.24 -4.42
CA VAL A 139 -1.96 16.83 -5.29
C VAL A 139 -0.89 16.20 -4.40
N VAL A 140 -0.38 15.05 -4.80
CA VAL A 140 0.66 14.33 -4.08
C VAL A 140 1.95 14.39 -4.88
N SER A 141 3.03 14.77 -4.23
CA SER A 141 4.36 14.77 -4.87
C SER A 141 4.95 13.37 -4.91
N GLN A 142 5.86 13.13 -5.86
CA GLN A 142 6.56 11.85 -5.94
C GLN A 142 7.44 11.63 -4.71
N VAL A 143 7.44 10.40 -4.21
CA VAL A 143 8.24 9.96 -3.06
C VAL A 143 9.40 9.12 -3.59
N PRO A 144 10.63 9.30 -3.08
CA PRO A 144 11.76 8.47 -3.48
C PRO A 144 11.56 7.01 -3.06
N ARG A 145 12.32 6.12 -3.69
CA ARG A 145 12.37 4.69 -3.33
C ARG A 145 12.68 4.52 -1.85
N ILE A 146 11.98 3.57 -1.22
CA ILE A 146 12.06 3.29 0.20
C ILE A 146 12.78 1.97 0.39
N THR A 147 13.80 1.95 1.26
CA THR A 147 14.50 0.73 1.67
C THR A 147 14.23 0.48 3.15
N LEU A 148 13.61 -0.65 3.45
CA LEU A 148 13.27 -1.09 4.80
C LEU A 148 14.24 -2.18 5.26
N GLN A 149 14.72 -2.06 6.49
CA GLN A 149 15.53 -3.08 7.14
C GLN A 149 14.67 -4.31 7.52
N PRO A 150 15.30 -5.47 7.82
CA PRO A 150 14.57 -6.64 8.32
C PRO A 150 13.74 -6.30 9.57
N ARG A 151 12.52 -6.81 9.65
CA ARG A 151 11.61 -6.65 10.81
C ARG A 151 11.54 -5.20 11.33
N SER A 152 11.36 -4.25 10.42
CA SER A 152 11.40 -2.83 10.73
C SER A 152 10.23 -2.07 10.13
N GLN A 153 10.00 -0.87 10.64
CA GLN A 153 9.04 0.08 10.10
C GLN A 153 9.70 1.44 9.94
N ILE A 154 9.35 2.15 8.86
CA ILE A 154 9.86 3.48 8.56
C ILE A 154 8.68 4.41 8.31
N GLN A 155 8.71 5.59 8.92
CA GLN A 155 7.77 6.66 8.64
C GLN A 155 8.39 7.58 7.57
N ILE A 156 7.73 7.67 6.43
CA ILE A 156 8.10 8.57 5.35
C ILE A 156 7.17 9.79 5.36
N LYS A 157 7.71 10.92 4.91
CA LYS A 157 6.94 12.15 4.72
C LYS A 157 6.47 12.20 3.27
N VAL A 158 5.17 12.19 3.06
CA VAL A 158 4.54 12.32 1.74
C VAL A 158 4.07 13.77 1.58
N PRO A 159 4.74 14.59 0.76
CA PRO A 159 4.35 15.98 0.57
C PRO A 159 3.03 16.04 -0.19
N ILE A 160 2.03 16.66 0.42
CA ILE A 160 0.71 16.89 -0.17
C ILE A 160 0.41 18.39 -0.25
N GLU A 161 -0.24 18.78 -1.35
CA GLU A 161 -0.76 20.12 -1.56
C GLU A 161 -2.28 20.07 -1.67
N VAL A 162 -2.95 20.85 -0.82
CA VAL A 162 -4.41 20.93 -0.73
C VAL A 162 -4.90 22.08 -1.59
N ILE A 163 -5.67 21.73 -2.62
CA ILE A 163 -6.25 22.66 -3.58
C ILE A 163 -7.63 23.14 -3.11
N ALA A 164 -8.40 22.26 -2.45
CA ALA A 164 -9.73 22.59 -1.95
C ALA A 164 -10.11 21.80 -0.69
N SER A 165 -10.94 22.40 0.17
CA SER A 165 -11.47 21.77 1.39
C SER A 165 -12.51 20.68 1.10
N GLY A 166 -12.79 19.81 2.07
CA GLY A 166 -13.72 18.68 1.96
C GLY A 166 -13.04 17.32 2.16
N ASP A 167 -13.78 16.25 1.90
CA ASP A 167 -13.27 14.89 2.10
C ASP A 167 -12.58 14.33 0.85
N THR A 168 -11.49 13.61 1.06
CA THR A 168 -10.81 12.83 0.03
C THR A 168 -10.19 11.57 0.64
N ALA A 169 -9.58 10.73 -0.19
CA ALA A 169 -8.79 9.61 0.28
C ALA A 169 -7.61 9.37 -0.66
N LEU A 170 -6.47 9.04 -0.06
CA LEU A 170 -5.31 8.52 -0.76
C LEU A 170 -5.41 7.00 -0.86
N ARG A 171 -5.08 6.45 -2.03
CA ARG A 171 -4.85 5.03 -2.26
C ARG A 171 -3.36 4.84 -2.47
N LEU A 172 -2.77 4.00 -1.62
CA LEU A 172 -1.35 3.74 -1.54
C LEU A 172 -1.10 2.30 -1.97
N GLU A 173 -0.25 2.11 -2.97
CA GLU A 173 0.14 0.81 -3.50
C GLU A 173 1.66 0.66 -3.44
N LEU A 174 2.14 -0.43 -2.83
CA LEU A 174 3.56 -0.75 -2.84
C LEU A 174 3.89 -1.45 -4.16
N ARG A 175 4.98 -1.01 -4.81
CA ARG A 175 5.48 -1.59 -6.05
C ARG A 175 6.91 -2.08 -5.87
N THR A 176 7.24 -3.15 -6.57
CA THR A 176 8.63 -3.60 -6.69
C THR A 176 9.42 -2.60 -7.54
N PRO A 177 10.76 -2.57 -7.44
CA PRO A 177 11.61 -1.82 -8.36
C PRO A 177 11.41 -2.14 -9.85
N LYS A 178 10.77 -3.28 -10.14
CA LYS A 178 10.40 -3.74 -11.49
C LYS A 178 8.95 -3.35 -11.87
N GLY A 179 8.28 -2.54 -11.05
CA GLY A 179 6.94 -1.99 -11.30
C GLY A 179 5.75 -2.90 -10.94
N SER A 180 5.99 -4.07 -10.35
CA SER A 180 4.91 -5.00 -9.98
C SER A 180 4.27 -4.62 -8.65
N THR A 181 2.94 -4.56 -8.57
CA THR A 181 2.20 -4.27 -7.32
C THR A 181 2.34 -5.39 -6.30
N ILE A 182 2.47 -5.04 -5.02
CA ILE A 182 2.71 -5.93 -3.89
C ILE A 182 1.59 -5.76 -2.86
N GLY A 183 1.02 -6.90 -2.44
CA GLY A 183 0.04 -6.91 -1.36
C GLY A 183 -1.27 -6.21 -1.71
N GLU A 184 -1.95 -5.75 -0.68
CA GLU A 184 -3.22 -5.03 -0.77
C GLU A 184 -2.98 -3.52 -0.80
N SER A 185 -3.84 -2.77 -1.51
CA SER A 185 -3.78 -1.32 -1.50
C SER A 185 -4.29 -0.75 -0.17
N ALA A 186 -3.55 0.18 0.41
CA ALA A 186 -3.96 0.87 1.62
C ALA A 186 -4.77 2.12 1.27
N ARG A 187 -5.80 2.41 2.06
CA ARG A 187 -6.63 3.61 1.89
C ARG A 187 -6.53 4.50 3.12
N ILE A 188 -6.13 5.74 2.92
CA ILE A 188 -6.01 6.76 3.98
C ILE A 188 -7.03 7.86 3.70
N PRO A 189 -8.16 7.92 4.44
CA PRO A 189 -9.10 9.03 4.33
C PRO A 189 -8.48 10.32 4.91
N LEU A 190 -8.73 11.42 4.21
CA LEU A 190 -8.27 12.75 4.58
C LEU A 190 -9.48 13.69 4.67
N ARG A 191 -9.54 14.46 5.76
CA ARG A 191 -10.45 15.59 5.92
C ARG A 191 -9.68 16.89 5.71
N LEU A 192 -10.09 17.70 4.74
CA LEU A 192 -9.38 18.91 4.37
C LEU A 192 -10.16 20.14 4.85
N ALA A 193 -9.55 20.93 5.70
CA ALA A 193 -10.13 22.14 6.29
C ALA A 193 -9.16 23.31 6.11
N VAL A 194 -8.82 23.60 4.85
CA VAL A 194 -7.86 24.67 4.50
C VAL A 194 -8.61 25.95 4.19
N ILE A 195 -8.17 27.05 4.79
CA ILE A 195 -8.63 28.39 4.45
C ILE A 195 -7.66 28.97 3.43
N SER A 196 -8.17 29.50 2.32
CA SER A 196 -7.33 30.13 1.30
C SER A 196 -6.64 31.38 1.88
N PRO A 197 -5.30 31.50 1.78
CA PRO A 197 -4.58 32.69 2.24
C PRO A 197 -5.11 33.98 1.60
N VAL A 198 -5.55 33.89 0.35
CA VAL A 198 -6.13 35.01 -0.41
C VAL A 198 -7.40 35.52 0.28
N THR A 199 -8.29 34.63 0.69
CA THR A 199 -9.53 34.98 1.39
C THR A 199 -9.27 35.64 2.73
N THR A 200 -8.24 35.19 3.46
CA THR A 200 -7.83 35.82 4.72
C THR A 200 -7.40 37.26 4.49
N TRP A 201 -6.52 37.53 3.52
CA TRP A 201 -6.09 38.91 3.23
C TRP A 201 -7.23 39.82 2.78
N PHE A 202 -8.14 39.33 1.93
CA PHE A 202 -9.32 40.08 1.52
C PHE A 202 -10.21 40.43 2.72
N THR A 203 -10.49 39.46 3.59
CA THR A 203 -11.35 39.66 4.76
C THR A 203 -10.72 40.63 5.74
N THR A 204 -9.43 40.48 6.05
CA THR A 204 -8.69 41.39 6.93
C THR A 204 -8.63 42.80 6.33
N GLY A 205 -8.36 42.93 5.03
CA GLY A 205 -8.34 44.23 4.34
C GLY A 205 -9.70 44.94 4.41
N MET A 206 -10.80 44.23 4.12
CA MET A 206 -12.15 44.78 4.24
C MET A 206 -12.50 45.17 5.67
N ALA A 207 -12.13 44.36 6.66
CA ALA A 207 -12.35 44.67 8.06
C ALA A 207 -11.66 45.98 8.49
N ILE A 208 -10.41 46.20 8.04
CA ILE A 208 -9.68 47.44 8.28
C ILE A 208 -10.37 48.64 7.63
N ILE A 209 -10.80 48.50 6.37
CA ILE A 209 -11.53 49.56 5.64
C ILE A 209 -12.83 49.93 6.36
N LEU A 210 -13.60 48.93 6.82
CA LEU A 210 -14.85 49.16 7.55
C LEU A 210 -14.61 49.86 8.89
N LEU A 211 -13.54 49.50 9.61
CA LEU A 211 -13.16 50.17 10.86
C LEU A 211 -12.83 51.64 10.61
N LEU A 212 -12.03 51.95 9.59
CA LEU A 212 -11.72 53.33 9.19
C LEU A 212 -12.99 54.10 8.80
N ALA A 213 -13.88 53.49 8.02
CA ALA A 213 -15.15 54.10 7.64
C ALA A 213 -16.02 54.40 8.87
N ALA A 214 -16.09 53.50 9.84
CA ALA A 214 -16.82 53.70 11.09
C ALA A 214 -16.25 54.86 11.92
N VAL A 215 -14.91 54.98 12.00
CA VAL A 215 -14.26 56.11 12.67
C VAL A 215 -14.59 57.43 11.98
N VAL A 216 -14.47 57.51 10.65
CA VAL A 216 -14.80 58.72 9.88
C VAL A 216 -16.28 59.09 10.02
N GLN A 217 -17.17 58.11 9.98
CA GLN A 217 -18.61 58.32 10.20
C GLN A 217 -18.89 58.84 11.61
N SER A 218 -18.23 58.30 12.63
CA SER A 218 -18.36 58.75 14.02
C SER A 218 -17.94 60.20 14.18
N VAL A 219 -16.76 60.58 13.66
CA VAL A 219 -16.27 61.97 13.72
C VAL A 219 -17.18 62.93 12.95
N ARG A 220 -17.61 62.56 11.73
CA ARG A 220 -18.59 63.36 10.94
C ARG A 220 -19.91 63.53 11.68
N ARG A 221 -20.41 62.48 12.35
CA ARG A 221 -21.66 62.52 13.12
C ARG A 221 -21.57 63.48 14.30
N VAL A 222 -20.47 63.47 15.05
CA VAL A 222 -20.28 64.37 16.20
C VAL A 222 -20.18 65.83 15.75
N LYS A 223 -19.47 66.13 14.66
CA LYS A 223 -19.33 67.50 14.15
C LYS A 223 -20.66 68.10 13.67
N ARG A 224 -21.59 67.30 13.14
CA ARG A 224 -22.93 67.77 12.71
C ARG A 224 -23.87 68.13 13.87
N ARG A 225 -23.62 67.64 15.08
CA ARG A 225 -24.44 67.99 16.26
C ARG A 225 -24.11 69.37 16.85
N LYS A 226 -22.93 69.94 16.54
CA LYS A 226 -22.50 71.26 16.98
C LYS A 226 -23.00 72.43 16.13
N ASN A 227 -23.67 72.17 15.00
CA ASN A 227 -24.17 73.21 14.08
C ASN A 227 -25.68 73.46 14.23
N HIS A 228 -26.30 73.00 15.32
CA HIS A 228 -27.71 73.20 15.64
C HIS A 228 -27.91 73.75 17.07
N GLU A 229 -26.91 74.48 17.59
CA GLU A 229 -27.06 75.43 18.71
C GLU A 229 -26.77 76.83 18.19
#